data_AF-A0A934EE05-F1
#
_entry.id   AF-A0A934EE05-F1
#
_cell.length_a   1.000
_cell.length_b   1.000
_cell.length_c   1.000
_cell.angle_alpha   90.00
_cell.angle_beta   90.00
_cell.angle_gamma   90.00
#
_symmetry.space_group_name_H-M   'P 1'
#
loop_
_entity.id
_entity.type
_entity.pdbx_description
1 polymer ?
#
loop_
_entity_poly.entity_id
_entity_poly.type
_entity_poly.pdbx_seq_one_letter_code
_entity_poly.pdbx_strand_id
1 'polypeptide(L)' 'MFGLGMQELIIILVIVLVLFGAKRLPELASGMGKAIKNFKKATNEPDEIDVTPKKGVEGEAGKEEEKSKGA' A
#
# COMPACT_ATOMS: atom_id res chain seq x y z
N MET A 1 0.63 -17.30 -28.47
CA MET A 1 -0.67 -16.85 -29.02
C MET A 1 -1.65 -16.73 -27.87
N PHE A 2 -2.00 -15.51 -27.44
CA PHE A 2 -2.62 -15.14 -26.14
C PHE A 2 -1.63 -14.84 -25.02
N GLY A 3 -0.92 -13.72 -25.14
CA GLY A 3 -0.49 -12.97 -23.97
C GLY A 3 -1.61 -12.01 -23.62
N LEU A 4 -2.08 -12.01 -22.38
CA LEU A 4 -2.95 -10.95 -21.88
C LEU A 4 -2.14 -9.65 -21.92
N GLY A 5 -2.41 -8.83 -22.94
CA GLY A 5 -1.77 -7.53 -23.08
C GLY A 5 -2.35 -6.53 -22.09
N MET A 6 -1.71 -5.37 -22.03
CA MET A 6 -2.18 -4.27 -21.18
C MET A 6 -3.61 -3.85 -21.56
N GLN A 7 -3.96 -3.91 -22.85
CA GLN A 7 -5.27 -3.52 -23.35
C GLN A 7 -6.38 -4.48 -22.87
N GLU A 8 -6.14 -5.79 -22.92
CA GLU A 8 -7.08 -6.79 -22.41
C GLU A 8 -7.27 -6.67 -20.89
N LEU A 9 -6.18 -6.44 -20.15
CA LEU A 9 -6.26 -6.22 -18.69
C LEU A 9 -7.09 -4.98 -18.34
N ILE A 10 -6.96 -3.89 -19.10
CA ILE A 10 -7.78 -2.67 -18.90
C ILE A 10 -9.26 -2.97 -19.16
N ILE A 11 -9.59 -3.72 -20.22
CA ILE A 11 -10.98 -4.09 -20.52
C ILE A 11 -11.58 -4.93 -19.38
N ILE A 12 -10.84 -5.92 -18.90
CA ILE A 12 -11.27 -6.76 -17.77
C ILE A 12 -11.45 -5.90 -16.51
N LEU A 13 -10.51 -4.99 -16.23
CA LEU A 13 -10.59 -4.08 -15.09
C LEU A 13 -11.86 -3.22 -15.17
N VAL A 14 -12.18 -2.67 -16.34
CA VAL A 14 -13.40 -1.89 -16.54
C VAL A 14 -14.65 -2.73 -16.27
N ILE A 15 -14.72 -3.96 -16.77
CA ILE A 15 -15.86 -4.87 -16.51
C ILE A 15 -16.00 -5.13 -14.99
N VAL A 16 -14.91 -5.44 -14.30
CA VAL A 16 -14.90 -5.65 -12.85
C VAL A 16 -15.35 -4.37 -12.11
N LEU A 17 -14.88 -3.20 -12.54
CA LEU A 17 -15.29 -1.92 -11.96
C LEU A 17 -16.77 -1.61 -12.19
N VAL A 18 -17.37 -2.05 -13.29
CA VAL A 18 -18.81 -1.88 -13.54
C VAL A 18 -19.62 -2.83 -12.65
N LEU A 19 -19.19 -4.08 -12.48
CA LEU A 19 -19.91 -5.07 -11.67
C LEU A 19 -19.82 -4.78 -10.17
N PHE A 20 -18.62 -4.47 -9.68
CA PHE A 20 -18.36 -4.26 -8.25
C PHE A 20 -18.42 -2.78 -7.86
N GLY A 21 -18.22 -1.86 -8.80
CA GLY A 21 -18.10 -0.43 -8.54
C GLY A 21 -16.66 -0.01 -8.18
N ALA A 22 -16.27 1.19 -8.61
CA ALA A 22 -14.93 1.75 -8.38
C ALA A 22 -14.57 1.94 -6.90
N LYS A 23 -15.57 2.03 -6.00
CA LYS A 23 -15.35 2.18 -4.56
C LYS A 23 -15.09 0.84 -3.84
N ARG A 24 -15.64 -0.27 -4.35
CA ARG A 24 -15.55 -1.57 -3.65
C ARG A 24 -14.20 -2.24 -3.80
N LEU A 25 -13.57 -2.12 -4.97
CA LEU A 25 -12.22 -2.65 -5.23
C LEU A 25 -11.16 -2.14 -4.22
N PRO A 26 -11.00 -0.82 -4.01
CA PRO A 26 -10.03 -0.29 -3.04
C PRO A 26 -10.44 -0.58 -1.59
N GLU A 27 -11.73 -0.61 -1.27
CA GLU A 27 -12.24 -0.97 0.06
C GLU A 27 -11.86 -2.41 0.44
N LEU A 28 -12.10 -3.37 -0.47
CA LEU A 28 -11.71 -4.77 -0.32
C LEU A 28 -10.18 -4.93 -0.26
N ALA A 29 -9.46 -4.26 -1.15
CA ALA A 29 -8.00 -4.30 -1.19
C ALA A 29 -7.36 -3.71 0.08
N SER A 30 -7.94 -2.66 0.67
CA SER A 30 -7.44 -2.06 1.91
C SER A 30 -7.59 -3.01 3.10
N GLY A 31 -8.75 -3.67 3.23
CA GLY A 31 -8.97 -4.68 4.26
C GLY A 31 -8.05 -5.88 4.11
N MET A 32 -7.98 -6.43 2.90
CA MET A 32 -7.12 -7.57 2.58
C MET A 32 -5.63 -7.23 2.73
N GLY A 33 -5.21 -6.03 2.30
CA GLY A 33 -3.83 -5.57 2.41
C GLY A 33 -3.37 -5.41 3.85
N LYS A 34 -4.23 -4.89 4.74
CA LYS A 34 -3.96 -4.85 6.18
C LYS A 34 -3.85 -6.25 6.78
N ALA A 35 -4.75 -7.16 6.40
CA ALA A 35 -4.70 -8.54 6.85
C ALA A 35 -3.41 -9.25 6.41
N ILE A 36 -3.04 -9.15 5.12
CA ILE A 36 -1.80 -9.73 4.58
C ILE A 36 -0.58 -9.10 5.26
N LYS A 37 -0.57 -7.78 5.48
CA LYS A 37 0.53 -7.08 6.16
C LYS A 37 0.70 -7.57 7.60
N ASN A 38 -0.39 -7.68 8.35
CA ASN A 38 -0.36 -8.15 9.74
C ASN A 38 0.00 -9.63 9.83
N PHE A 39 -0.51 -10.45 8.91
CA PHE A 39 -0.14 -11.86 8.78
C PHE A 39 1.35 -12.02 8.50
N LYS A 40 1.88 -11.26 7.52
CA LYS A 40 3.31 -11.28 7.19
C LYS A 40 4.16 -10.82 8.37
N LYS A 41 3.72 -9.81 9.13
CA LYS A 41 4.40 -9.33 10.34
C LYS A 41 4.47 -10.42 11.42
N ALA A 42 3.32 -11.02 11.75
CA ALA A 42 3.23 -12.11 12.72
C ALA A 42 4.01 -13.38 12.32
N THR A 43 4.15 -13.66 11.02
CA THR A 43 4.93 -14.80 10.53
C THR A 43 6.44 -14.54 10.49
N ASN A 44 6.88 -13.30 10.31
CA ASN A 44 8.31 -12.98 10.16
C ASN A 44 8.97 -12.43 11.42
N GLU A 45 8.22 -12.01 12.42
CA GLU A 45 8.77 -11.60 13.71
C GLU A 45 8.81 -12.82 14.66
N PRO A 46 9.99 -13.30 15.10
CA PRO A 46 10.08 -14.18 16.25
C PRO A 46 9.58 -13.43 17.49
N ASP A 47 8.99 -14.14 18.46
CA ASP A 47 8.27 -13.62 19.64
C ASP A 47 9.02 -12.51 20.44
N GLU A 48 9.05 -11.28 19.93
CA GLU A 48 9.50 -10.11 20.68
C GLU A 48 8.26 -9.32 21.10
N ILE A 49 8.02 -9.31 22.40
CA ILE A 49 6.99 -8.50 23.05
C ILE A 49 7.39 -7.02 22.85
N ASP A 50 6.86 -6.39 21.81
CA ASP A 50 7.08 -4.98 21.49
C ASP A 50 6.32 -4.09 22.51
N VAL A 51 6.98 -3.77 23.63
CA VAL A 51 6.51 -2.79 24.65
C VAL A 51 6.81 -1.33 24.27
N THR A 52 7.12 -1.03 23.00
CA THR A 52 7.39 0.34 22.59
C THR A 52 6.07 1.05 22.23
N PRO A 53 5.66 2.13 22.94
CA PRO A 53 4.51 2.91 22.52
C PRO A 53 4.88 3.59 21.20
N LYS A 54 4.18 3.26 20.10
CA LYS A 54 4.32 3.97 18.82
C LYS A 54 3.90 5.43 18.97
N LYS A 55 4.83 6.29 19.41
CA LYS A 55 4.80 7.72 19.16
C LYS A 55 5.32 7.93 17.75
N GLY A 56 4.44 8.32 16.84
CA GLY A 56 4.77 8.35 15.41
C GLY A 56 3.83 9.23 14.59
N VAL A 57 3.94 10.54 14.82
CA VAL A 57 3.97 11.60 13.80
C VAL A 57 2.87 11.58 12.72
N GLU A 58 1.85 12.39 12.97
CA GLU A 58 1.17 13.11 11.89
C GLU A 58 2.12 14.18 11.33
N GLY A 59 2.22 14.23 10.00
CA GLY A 59 2.48 15.42 9.19
C GLY A 59 3.76 16.21 9.43
N GLU A 60 4.67 16.19 8.46
CA GLU A 60 5.13 17.42 7.81
C GLU A 60 5.98 17.06 6.58
N ALA A 61 5.48 17.47 5.43
CA ALA A 61 6.18 17.44 4.16
C ALA A 61 6.95 18.76 3.98
N GLY A 62 8.21 18.65 3.57
CA GLY A 62 8.91 19.64 2.74
C GLY A 62 9.62 20.79 3.47
N LYS A 63 10.96 20.78 3.42
CA LYS A 63 11.81 21.79 2.75
C LYS A 63 13.31 21.55 3.01
N GLU A 64 14.11 21.91 2.01
CA GLU A 64 15.58 22.18 2.03
C GLU A 64 16.47 20.93 2.21
N GLU A 65 16.91 20.23 1.16
CA GLU A 65 17.81 20.66 0.07
C GLU A 65 18.94 21.62 0.52
N GLU A 66 20.15 21.06 0.51
CA GLU A 66 21.44 21.73 0.26
C GLU A 66 22.08 22.60 1.36
N LYS A 67 22.56 21.94 2.42
CA LYS A 67 23.69 22.43 3.21
C LYS A 67 25.01 22.17 2.46
N SER A 68 25.38 22.98 1.45
CA SER A 68 26.76 23.00 0.93
C SER A 68 27.10 24.22 0.06
N LYS A 69 27.49 25.34 0.69
CA LYS A 69 28.61 26.23 0.30
C LYS A 69 28.47 27.61 0.95
N GLY A 70 29.08 27.73 2.12
CA GLY A 70 29.41 28.95 2.83
C GLY A 70 30.12 28.51 4.10
N ALA A 71 31.31 28.97 4.45
CA ALA A 71 32.26 29.88 3.82
C ALA A 71 33.64 29.46 4.37
#